data_AF-A0A1A9AHL2-F1
#
_entry.id   AF-A0A1A9AHL2-F1
#
_cell.length_a   1.000
_cell.length_b   1.000
_cell.length_c   1.000
_cell.angle_alpha   90.00
_cell.angle_beta   90.00
_cell.angle_gamma   90.00
#
_symmetry.space_group_name_H-M   'P 1'
#
loop_
_entity.id
_entity.type
_entity.pdbx_description
1 polymer ?
#
loop_
_entity_poly.entity_id
_entity_poly.type
_entity_poly.pdbx_seq_one_letter_code
_entity_poly.pdbx_strand_id
1 'polypeptide(L)'
;MDTYDYNIVGNFPIYRTLFDNVVNDYGNNYNSYCDDAIKNYPNDPTDFRKTCLFFLKGLMYLYNNKGFHTSKEKSNSSHHEHCEYLIYMLHYELENVIKYPKDASKFYSNLKSKVKELFTELNIDGVSPCWPGWSSTPDLK
;
A
#
# COMPACT_ATOMS: atom_id res chain seq x y z
N MET A 1 9.25 4.66 20.37
CA MET A 1 9.99 4.35 19.14
C MET A 1 9.80 2.88 18.91
N ASP A 2 8.66 2.52 18.33
CA ASP A 2 8.37 1.14 17.97
C ASP A 2 8.91 0.97 16.56
N THR A 3 10.17 0.51 16.46
CA THR A 3 10.73 0.00 15.22
C THR A 3 9.87 -1.19 14.83
N TYR A 4 9.06 -1.05 13.79
CA TYR A 4 8.35 -2.18 13.18
C TYR A 4 9.39 -3.18 12.70
N ASP A 5 9.61 -4.23 13.48
CA ASP A 5 10.58 -5.27 13.18
C ASP A 5 9.93 -6.25 12.19
N TYR A 6 9.99 -5.90 10.91
CA TYR A 6 9.43 -6.71 9.84
C TYR A 6 10.20 -8.03 9.75
N ASN A 7 9.66 -9.11 10.32
CA ASN A 7 10.29 -10.44 10.34
C ASN A 7 10.32 -11.16 8.97
N ILE A 8 10.01 -10.43 7.89
CA ILE A 8 9.74 -10.96 6.54
C ILE A 8 10.85 -10.70 5.52
N VAL A 9 12.00 -10.15 5.95
CA VAL A 9 13.11 -9.75 5.07
C VAL A 9 13.56 -10.88 4.13
N GLY A 10 13.53 -12.14 4.59
CA GLY A 10 13.90 -13.31 3.78
C GLY A 10 13.02 -13.54 2.53
N ASN A 11 11.76 -13.09 2.57
CA ASN A 11 10.80 -13.29 1.48
C ASN A 11 10.61 -12.04 0.60
N PHE A 12 11.29 -10.93 0.89
CA PHE A 12 11.20 -9.69 0.12
C PHE A 12 11.40 -9.87 -1.40
N PRO A 13 12.37 -10.65 -1.90
CA PRO A 13 12.53 -10.84 -3.34
C PRO A 13 11.29 -11.48 -4.00
N ILE A 14 10.64 -12.40 -3.29
CA ILE A 14 9.44 -13.10 -3.76
C ILE A 14 8.26 -12.12 -3.80
N TYR A 15 8.03 -11.37 -2.72
CA TYR A 15 6.94 -10.41 -2.65
C TYR A 15 7.14 -9.24 -3.62
N ARG A 16 8.38 -8.79 -3.82
CA ARG A 16 8.71 -7.80 -4.84
C ARG A 16 8.28 -8.28 -6.21
N THR A 17 8.71 -9.47 -6.60
CA THR A 17 8.34 -10.05 -7.89
C THR A 17 6.81 -10.15 -8.05
N LEU A 18 6.11 -10.60 -7.00
CA LEU A 18 4.66 -10.69 -6.99
C LEU A 18 4.00 -9.33 -7.22
N PHE A 19 4.36 -8.32 -6.43
CA PHE A 19 3.71 -7.02 -6.50
C PHE A 19 4.13 -6.19 -7.72
N ASP A 20 5.34 -6.38 -8.25
CA ASP A 20 5.74 -5.81 -9.54
C ASP A 20 4.83 -6.31 -10.68
N ASN A 21 4.50 -7.60 -10.69
CA ASN A 21 3.54 -8.17 -11.63
C ASN A 21 2.13 -7.60 -11.42
N VAL A 22 1.66 -7.52 -10.17
CA VAL A 22 0.36 -6.91 -9.83
C VAL A 22 0.25 -5.48 -10.35
N VAL A 23 1.31 -4.68 -10.23
CA VAL A 23 1.30 -3.29 -10.72
C VAL A 23 1.16 -3.22 -12.24
N ASN A 24 1.79 -4.15 -12.95
CA ASN A 24 1.75 -4.19 -14.42
C ASN A 24 0.43 -4.77 -14.97
N ASP A 25 -0.18 -5.73 -14.26
CA ASP A 25 -1.35 -6.47 -14.73
C ASP A 25 -2.69 -5.81 -14.38
N TYR A 26 -2.77 -5.13 -13.23
CA TYR A 26 -3.98 -4.39 -12.88
C TYR A 26 -4.07 -3.14 -13.76
N GLY A 27 -5.08 -3.08 -14.63
CA GLY A 27 -5.31 -1.95 -15.55
C GLY A 27 -5.48 -0.59 -14.86
N ASN A 28 -5.99 0.39 -15.59
CA ASN A 28 -6.03 1.79 -15.15
C ASN A 28 -7.07 2.14 -14.06
N ASN A 29 -7.69 1.14 -13.43
CA ASN A 29 -8.84 1.30 -12.52
C ASN A 29 -8.56 2.13 -11.27
N TYR A 30 -7.29 2.29 -10.89
CA TYR A 30 -6.90 3.05 -9.70
C TYR A 30 -6.20 4.38 -10.02
N ASN A 31 -6.07 4.72 -11.30
CA ASN A 31 -5.40 5.95 -11.72
C ASN A 31 -6.12 7.18 -11.17
N SER A 32 -7.45 7.23 -11.25
CA SER A 32 -8.24 8.36 -10.76
C SER A 32 -8.04 8.63 -9.27
N TYR A 33 -8.05 7.60 -8.42
CA TYR A 33 -7.80 7.75 -6.98
C TYR A 33 -6.40 8.31 -6.71
N CYS A 34 -5.39 7.86 -7.45
CA CYS A 34 -4.03 8.34 -7.30
C CYS A 34 -3.84 9.75 -7.85
N ASP A 35 -4.44 10.07 -9.00
CA ASP A 35 -4.41 11.39 -9.61
C ASP A 35 -5.11 12.42 -8.69
N ASP A 36 -6.19 12.02 -8.02
CA ASP A 36 -6.85 12.86 -7.00
C ASP A 36 -6.01 12.99 -5.72
N ALA A 37 -5.35 11.92 -5.27
CA ALA A 37 -4.52 11.96 -4.05
C ALA A 37 -3.35 12.94 -4.17
N ILE A 38 -2.82 13.09 -5.39
CA ILE A 38 -1.71 14.01 -5.71
C ILE A 38 -2.19 15.33 -6.33
N LYS A 39 -3.51 15.57 -6.38
CA LYS A 39 -4.06 16.79 -6.96
C LYS A 39 -3.55 18.01 -6.20
N ASN A 40 -3.01 18.98 -6.93
CA ASN A 40 -2.43 20.23 -6.41
C ASN A 40 -1.11 20.06 -5.64
N TYR A 41 -0.28 19.08 -6.00
CA TYR A 41 1.09 19.01 -5.50
C TYR A 41 1.94 20.09 -6.16
N PRO A 42 2.75 20.84 -5.39
CA PRO A 42 3.54 21.96 -5.92
C PRO A 42 4.74 21.50 -6.78
N ASN A 43 5.16 20.25 -6.61
CA ASN A 43 6.33 19.64 -7.27
C ASN A 43 5.90 18.45 -8.15
N ASP A 44 6.83 17.93 -8.96
CA ASP A 44 6.61 16.73 -9.77
C ASP A 44 6.07 15.56 -8.92
N PRO A 45 4.82 15.13 -9.13
CA PRO A 45 4.19 14.12 -8.30
C PRO A 45 4.44 12.69 -8.80
N THR A 46 5.37 12.48 -9.74
CA THR A 46 5.62 11.19 -10.38
C THR A 46 5.88 10.06 -9.38
N ASP A 47 6.75 10.28 -8.39
CA ASP A 47 7.07 9.25 -7.40
C ASP A 47 5.88 8.97 -6.47
N PHE A 48 5.17 10.02 -6.03
CA PHE A 48 3.92 9.89 -5.29
C PHE A 48 2.87 9.06 -6.04
N ARG A 49 2.72 9.31 -7.34
CA ARG A 49 1.79 8.59 -8.20
C ARG A 49 2.16 7.11 -8.31
N LYS A 50 3.43 6.79 -8.51
CA LYS A 50 3.92 5.40 -8.56
C LYS A 50 3.67 4.68 -7.24
N THR A 51 4.03 5.30 -6.11
CA THR A 51 3.82 4.75 -4.77
C THR A 51 2.33 4.52 -4.49
N CYS A 52 1.46 5.45 -4.88
CA CYS A 52 0.01 5.28 -4.75
C CYS A 52 -0.50 4.08 -5.56
N LEU A 53 -0.11 3.98 -6.84
CA LEU A 53 -0.55 2.90 -7.72
C LEU A 53 -0.08 1.54 -7.22
N PHE A 54 1.19 1.45 -6.78
CA PHE A 54 1.73 0.26 -6.16
C PHE A 54 0.88 -0.18 -4.96
N PHE A 55 0.61 0.75 -4.05
CA PHE A 55 -0.12 0.44 -2.82
C PHE A 55 -1.58 0.08 -3.06
N LEU A 56 -2.32 0.85 -3.87
CA LEU A 56 -3.73 0.57 -4.16
C LEU A 56 -3.92 -0.74 -4.94
N LYS A 57 -3.10 -0.98 -5.97
CA LYS A 57 -3.15 -2.24 -6.73
C LYS A 57 -2.82 -3.42 -5.83
N GLY A 58 -1.80 -3.29 -4.97
CA GLY A 58 -1.43 -4.30 -3.99
C GLY A 58 -2.55 -4.62 -3.00
N LEU A 59 -3.18 -3.60 -2.41
CA LEU A 59 -4.31 -3.78 -1.50
C LEU A 59 -5.50 -4.48 -2.18
N MET A 60 -5.78 -4.12 -3.43
CA MET A 60 -6.87 -4.70 -4.18
C MET A 60 -6.58 -6.12 -4.64
N TYR A 61 -5.34 -6.43 -5.00
CA TYR A 61 -4.90 -7.79 -5.20
C TYR A 61 -5.15 -8.64 -3.96
N LEU A 62 -4.72 -8.16 -2.79
CA LEU A 62 -4.93 -8.87 -1.53
C LEU A 62 -6.42 -9.02 -1.21
N TYR A 63 -7.23 -7.99 -1.41
CA TYR A 63 -8.69 -8.06 -1.23
C TYR A 63 -9.35 -9.11 -2.12
N ASN A 64 -9.07 -9.08 -3.43
CA ASN A 64 -9.67 -9.99 -4.41
C ASN A 64 -9.24 -11.45 -4.19
N ASN A 65 -8.03 -11.67 -3.67
CA ASN A 65 -7.49 -13.01 -3.42
C ASN A 65 -7.73 -13.52 -1.99
N LYS A 66 -8.48 -12.80 -1.15
CA LYS A 66 -8.87 -13.27 0.20
C LYS A 66 -9.57 -14.63 0.20
N GLY A 67 -10.19 -15.03 -0.91
CA GLY A 67 -10.90 -16.31 -1.07
C GLY A 67 -10.07 -17.52 -1.53
N PHE A 68 -8.84 -17.34 -1.99
CA PHE A 68 -8.02 -18.44 -2.56
C PHE A 68 -7.30 -19.32 -1.52
N HIS A 69 -7.52 -19.03 -0.23
CA HIS A 69 -6.82 -19.65 0.89
C HIS A 69 -7.65 -20.73 1.63
N THR A 70 -8.69 -21.27 0.99
CA THR A 70 -9.55 -22.34 1.55
C THR A 70 -8.93 -23.74 1.50
N SER A 71 -7.73 -23.91 0.91
CA SER A 71 -6.97 -25.15 1.10
C SER A 71 -6.21 -25.11 2.42
N LYS A 72 -6.39 -26.16 3.22
CA LYS A 72 -5.90 -26.39 4.59
C LYS A 72 -4.37 -26.46 4.76
N GLU A 73 -3.58 -25.74 3.98
CA GLU A 73 -2.13 -25.68 4.11
C GLU A 73 -1.64 -24.22 4.18
N LYS A 74 -1.18 -23.80 5.37
CA LYS A 74 -0.38 -22.58 5.63
C LYS A 74 -0.99 -21.20 5.35
N SER A 75 -2.30 -21.04 5.30
CA SER A 75 -2.91 -19.88 4.63
C SER A 75 -3.17 -18.59 5.46
N ASN A 76 -2.70 -18.49 6.70
CA ASN A 76 -2.83 -17.25 7.49
C ASN A 76 -1.54 -16.40 7.56
N SER A 77 -0.35 -16.96 7.30
CA SER A 77 0.91 -16.19 7.37
C SER A 77 1.14 -15.36 6.11
N SER A 78 0.87 -15.88 4.91
CA SER A 78 1.18 -15.19 3.64
C SER A 78 0.45 -13.87 3.46
N HIS A 79 -0.84 -13.79 3.83
CA HIS A 79 -1.60 -12.54 3.72
C HIS A 79 -1.06 -11.46 4.65
N HIS A 80 -0.70 -11.84 5.88
CA HIS A 80 -0.09 -10.95 6.85
C HIS A 80 1.28 -10.45 6.38
N GLU A 81 2.14 -11.36 5.90
CA GLU A 81 3.47 -11.02 5.37
C GLU A 81 3.38 -10.12 4.12
N HIS A 82 2.41 -10.35 3.23
CA HIS A 82 2.17 -9.46 2.09
C HIS A 82 1.74 -8.06 2.52
N CYS A 83 0.91 -7.97 3.55
CA CYS A 83 0.52 -6.69 4.12
C CYS A 83 1.69 -5.96 4.76
N GLU A 84 2.51 -6.67 5.53
CA GLU A 84 3.75 -6.13 6.09
C GLU A 84 4.68 -5.62 4.99
N TYR A 85 4.83 -6.37 3.88
CA TYR A 85 5.63 -5.96 2.74
C TYR A 85 5.10 -4.67 2.08
N LEU A 86 3.79 -4.57 1.82
CA LEU A 86 3.19 -3.37 1.24
C LEU A 86 3.38 -2.14 2.12
N ILE A 87 3.24 -2.30 3.44
CA ILE A 87 3.43 -1.21 4.41
C ILE A 87 4.91 -0.82 4.48
N TYR A 88 5.81 -1.80 4.54
CA TYR A 88 7.26 -1.56 4.52
C TYR A 88 7.65 -0.74 3.29
N MET A 89 7.20 -1.15 2.10
CA MET A 89 7.50 -0.43 0.87
C MET A 89 6.92 0.98 0.86
N LEU A 90 5.68 1.17 1.36
CA LEU A 90 5.10 2.51 1.48
C LEU A 90 5.95 3.41 2.39
N HIS A 91 6.38 2.93 3.54
CA HIS A 91 7.24 3.69 4.45
C HIS A 91 8.62 3.97 3.84
N TYR A 92 9.23 2.97 3.23
CA TYR A 92 10.52 3.11 2.54
C TYR A 92 10.47 4.21 1.47
N GLU A 93 9.43 4.22 0.63
CA GLU A 93 9.24 5.24 -0.41
C GLU A 93 9.07 6.64 0.19
N LEU A 94 8.28 6.77 1.27
CA LEU A 94 8.03 8.05 1.93
C LEU A 94 9.27 8.62 2.63
N GLU A 95 10.12 7.76 3.19
CA GLU A 95 11.33 8.16 3.90
C GLU A 95 12.52 8.39 2.98
N ASN A 96 12.70 7.56 1.94
CA ASN A 96 13.98 7.47 1.22
C ASN A 96 13.90 7.89 -0.25
N VAL A 97 12.75 7.73 -0.90
CA VAL A 97 12.62 8.00 -2.35
C VAL A 97 11.98 9.36 -2.59
N ILE A 98 10.99 9.71 -1.77
CA ILE A 98 10.26 10.96 -1.89
C ILE A 98 11.07 12.12 -1.31
N LYS A 99 11.42 13.07 -2.17
CA LYS A 99 12.35 14.18 -1.87
C LYS A 99 11.84 15.23 -0.88
N TYR A 100 10.54 15.23 -0.56
CA TYR A 100 9.88 16.33 0.17
C TYR A 100 9.08 15.80 1.37
N PRO A 101 9.63 15.83 2.60
CA PRO A 101 8.98 15.25 3.80
C PRO A 101 7.60 15.83 4.12
N LYS A 102 7.42 17.15 3.95
CA LYS A 102 6.12 17.80 4.14
C LYS A 102 5.07 17.32 3.13
N ASP A 103 5.49 17.10 1.89
CA ASP A 103 4.62 16.60 0.83
C ASP A 103 4.34 15.09 1.04
N ALA A 104 5.29 14.33 1.60
CA ALA A 104 5.11 12.92 2.00
C ALA A 104 4.04 12.74 3.07
N SER A 105 4.03 13.60 4.10
CA SER A 105 2.99 13.55 5.15
C SER A 105 1.61 13.90 4.60
N LYS A 106 1.53 14.94 3.76
CA LYS A 106 0.29 15.31 3.06
C LYS A 106 -0.17 14.18 2.14
N PHE A 107 0.75 13.50 1.48
CA PHE A 107 0.45 12.42 0.54
C PHE A 107 -0.11 11.22 1.28
N TYR A 108 0.52 10.83 2.38
CA TYR A 108 0.04 9.75 3.22
C TYR A 108 -1.39 10.00 3.71
N SER A 109 -1.69 11.23 4.13
CA SER A 109 -3.02 11.64 4.56
C SER A 109 -4.06 11.57 3.42
N ASN A 110 -3.69 12.03 2.22
CA ASN A 110 -4.55 11.97 1.05
C ASN A 110 -4.79 10.53 0.58
N LEU A 111 -3.73 9.73 0.49
CA LEU A 111 -3.80 8.31 0.14
C LEU A 111 -4.71 7.57 1.12
N LYS A 112 -4.59 7.85 2.42
CA LYS A 112 -5.46 7.30 3.47
C LYS A 112 -6.93 7.62 3.25
N SER A 113 -7.24 8.85 2.88
CA SER A 113 -8.60 9.25 2.52
C SER A 113 -9.11 8.46 1.31
N LYS A 114 -8.30 8.33 0.26
CA LYS A 114 -8.67 7.63 -0.98
C LYS A 114 -8.83 6.12 -0.83
N VAL A 115 -8.01 5.48 0.00
CA VAL A 115 -8.21 4.07 0.37
C VAL A 115 -9.55 3.88 1.08
N LYS A 116 -9.91 4.79 1.99
CA LYS A 116 -11.18 4.73 2.73
C LYS A 116 -12.38 4.92 1.80
N GLU A 117 -12.30 5.87 0.87
CA GLU A 117 -13.30 6.11 -0.18
C GLU A 117 -13.50 4.85 -1.03
N LEU A 118 -12.41 4.29 -1.57
CA LEU A 118 -12.44 3.05 -2.37
C LEU A 118 -13.10 1.89 -1.61
N PHE A 119 -12.74 1.66 -0.35
CA PHE A 119 -13.34 0.57 0.43
C PHE A 119 -14.81 0.80 0.74
N THR A 120 -15.22 2.06 0.92
CA THR A 120 -16.62 2.42 1.12
C THR A 120 -17.43 2.16 -0.15
N GLU A 121 -16.92 2.54 -1.31
CA GLU A 121 -17.56 2.31 -2.62
C GLU A 121 -17.69 0.81 -2.95
N LEU A 122 -16.73 0.01 -2.51
CA LEU A 122 -16.76 -1.45 -2.67
C LEU A 122 -17.57 -2.18 -1.58
N ASN A 123 -18.23 -1.43 -0.69
CA ASN A 123 -18.98 -1.96 0.45
C ASN A 123 -18.16 -2.97 1.30
N ILE A 124 -16.88 -2.65 1.50
CA ILE A 124 -15.95 -3.42 2.33
C ILE A 124 -16.04 -2.88 3.75
N ASP A 125 -16.67 -3.64 4.65
CA ASP A 125 -16.82 -3.24 6.05
C ASP A 125 -15.45 -3.12 6.76
N GLY A 126 -15.01 -1.86 6.89
CA GLY A 126 -14.30 -1.33 8.06
C GLY A 126 -12.86 -1.76 8.35
N VAL A 127 -12.31 -2.80 7.72
CA VAL A 127 -10.94 -3.25 8.00
C VAL A 127 -10.17 -3.44 6.70
N SER A 128 -9.24 -2.51 6.44
CA SER A 128 -8.24 -2.69 5.37
C SER A 128 -7.64 -4.09 5.46
N PRO A 129 -7.39 -4.78 4.32
CA PRO A 129 -6.71 -6.07 4.32
C PRO A 129 -5.42 -6.08 5.16
N CYS A 130 -4.80 -4.92 5.36
CA CYS A 130 -3.52 -4.72 6.03
C CYS A 130 -3.60 -3.84 7.29
N TRP A 131 -4.79 -3.70 7.91
CA TRP A 131 -4.90 -3.06 9.23
C TRP A 131 -4.38 -3.99 10.33
N PRO A 132 -3.70 -3.50 11.40
CA PRO A 132 -3.48 -2.09 11.77
C PRO A 132 -2.19 -1.46 11.22
N GLY A 133 -1.34 -2.15 10.46
CA GLY A 133 0.02 -1.68 10.16
C GLY A 133 0.13 -0.35 9.38
N TRP A 134 -0.96 0.13 8.77
CA TRP A 134 -1.05 1.45 8.11
C TRP A 134 -1.84 2.51 8.92
N SER A 135 -2.28 2.19 10.14
CA SER A 135 -3.02 3.15 10.98
C SER A 135 -2.08 4.22 11.56
N SER A 136 -0.85 3.82 11.86
CA SER A 136 0.26 4.67 12.31
C SER A 136 0.73 5.56 11.17
N THR A 137 0.83 6.86 11.42
CA THR A 137 1.52 7.78 10.51
C THR A 137 3.01 7.45 10.57
N PRO A 138 3.73 7.28 9.46
CA PRO A 138 5.18 7.20 9.53
C PRO A 138 5.71 8.50 10.17
N ASP A 139 6.64 8.36 11.12
CA ASP A 139 7.39 9.48 11.71
C ASP A 139 8.37 10.01 10.65
N LEU A 140 7.85 10.74 9.66
CA LEU A 140 8.63 11.33 8.59
C LEU A 140 9.53 12.42 9.18
N LYS A 141 10.83 12.13 9.31
CA LYS A 141 11.85 13.04 9.85
C LYS A 141 12.36 14.03 8.80
#